data_AF-A0A023WRD7-F1
#
_entry.id   AF-A0A023WRD7-F1
#
_cell.length_a   1.000
_cell.length_b   1.000
_cell.length_c   1.000
_cell.angle_alpha   90.00
_cell.angle_beta   90.00
_cell.angle_gamma   90.00
#
_symmetry.space_group_name_H-M   'P 1'
#
loop_
_entity.id
_entity.type
_entity.pdbx_description
1 polymer ?
#
loop_
_entity_poly.entity_id
_entity_poly.type
_entity_poly.pdbx_seq_one_letter_code
_entity_poly.pdbx_strand_id
1 'polypeptide(L)'
;MATVGYIRVSTVDQNTERQLDGLTLDKVFEDKCSGKDANRPALNALIEYVREGDTVVVHDISRMARNLEDLLQLVKAFNKRGVAVRFNKEGLSFTGEANPMQELMLSMLGAVYQFERSMMLERQREGIQQAKAAGKYKGGKARIDSESIKEALISGLSIRKAAESLGVGISTVQRVKATM
;
A
#
# COMPACT_ATOMS: atom_id res chain seq x y z
N MET A 1 -11.54 15.09 26.10
CA MET A 1 -10.66 15.00 24.93
C MET A 1 -9.44 14.22 25.36
N ALA A 2 -9.14 13.09 24.71
CA ALA A 2 -8.00 12.26 25.06
C ALA A 2 -6.82 12.53 24.12
N THR A 3 -5.61 12.45 24.65
CA THR A 3 -4.35 12.47 23.92
C THR A 3 -3.85 11.03 23.78
N VAL A 4 -3.88 10.51 22.56
CA VAL A 4 -3.58 9.11 22.26
C VAL A 4 -2.27 9.01 21.49
N GLY A 5 -1.29 8.29 22.03
CA GLY A 5 0.00 8.05 21.39
C GLY A 5 -0.03 6.90 20.39
N TYR A 6 0.68 7.05 19.28
CA TYR A 6 1.02 5.96 18.38
C TYR A 6 2.53 5.83 18.23
N ILE A 7 3.04 4.60 18.41
CA ILE A 7 4.46 4.27 18.29
C ILE A 7 4.62 3.15 17.28
N ARG A 8 5.63 3.25 16.40
CA ARG A 8 6.02 2.17 15.50
C ARG A 8 7.52 1.91 15.58
N VAL A 9 7.91 0.65 15.70
CA VAL A 9 9.34 0.25 15.65
C VAL A 9 9.57 -0.92 14.70
N SER A 10 10.67 -0.84 13.94
CA SER A 10 10.97 -1.79 12.86
C SER A 10 11.70 -3.06 13.31
N THR A 11 12.26 -3.09 14.52
CA THR A 11 12.99 -4.23 15.12
C THR A 11 13.21 -4.01 16.63
N VAL A 12 13.45 -5.09 17.38
CA VAL A 12 13.49 -5.18 18.87
C VAL A 12 14.56 -4.30 19.55
N ASP A 13 15.49 -3.67 18.82
CA ASP A 13 16.65 -2.97 19.40
C ASP A 13 16.77 -1.48 19.03
N GLN A 14 15.70 -0.85 18.54
CA GLN A 14 15.71 0.61 18.37
C GLN A 14 15.03 1.29 19.54
N ASN A 15 15.81 1.52 20.61
CA ASN A 15 15.67 2.60 21.60
C ASN A 15 14.23 3.17 21.68
N THR A 16 13.28 2.31 22.07
CA THR A 16 11.83 2.60 22.11
C THR A 16 11.50 3.65 23.15
N GLU A 17 12.43 3.88 24.08
CA GLU A 17 12.23 4.62 25.31
C GLU A 17 12.19 6.14 25.16
N ARG A 18 12.14 6.74 23.95
CA ARG A 18 12.23 8.22 23.83
C ARG A 18 11.33 8.88 22.79
N GLN A 19 10.44 8.14 22.13
CA GLN A 19 9.66 8.72 21.03
C GLN A 19 8.59 9.72 21.50
N LEU A 20 7.93 9.45 22.61
CA LEU A 20 6.89 10.34 23.17
C LEU A 20 7.16 10.68 24.65
N ASP A 21 8.41 10.56 25.07
CA ASP A 21 8.83 10.87 26.43
C ASP A 21 8.54 12.33 26.80
N GLY A 22 7.98 12.54 27.99
CA GLY A 22 7.60 13.86 28.50
C GLY A 22 6.21 14.34 28.05
N LEU A 23 5.47 13.57 27.26
CA LEU A 23 4.08 13.86 26.93
C LEU A 23 3.12 13.09 27.85
N THR A 24 2.11 13.78 28.36
CA THR A 24 1.00 13.13 29.06
C THR A 24 0.06 12.52 28.02
N LEU A 25 0.02 11.19 27.96
CA LEU A 25 -0.81 10.42 27.04
C LEU A 25 -1.82 9.58 27.83
N ASP A 26 -3.08 9.62 27.42
CA ASP A 26 -4.16 8.86 28.04
C ASP A 26 -4.12 7.37 27.63
N LYS A 27 -3.62 7.10 26.42
CA LYS A 27 -3.45 5.73 25.89
C LYS A 27 -2.36 5.70 24.82
N VAL A 28 -1.68 4.55 24.69
CA VAL A 28 -0.64 4.34 23.67
C VAL A 28 -0.94 3.06 22.89
N PHE A 29 -0.76 3.12 21.58
CA PHE A 29 -0.80 1.99 20.66
C PHE A 29 0.57 1.79 20.02
N GLU A 30 1.06 0.55 20.01
CA GLU A 30 2.41 0.23 19.53
C GLU A 30 2.37 -0.88 18.46
N ASP A 31 2.95 -0.59 17.29
CA ASP A 31 3.18 -1.57 16.22
C ASP A 31 4.67 -1.92 16.11
N LYS A 32 4.97 -3.23 16.10
CA LYS A 32 6.31 -3.76 15.84
C LYS A 32 6.41 -4.25 14.39
N CYS A 33 6.51 -3.31 13.46
CA CYS A 33 6.61 -3.61 12.04
C CYS A 33 7.51 -2.61 11.29
N SER A 34 8.05 -3.06 10.16
CA SER A 34 8.81 -2.19 9.26
C SER A 34 7.92 -1.09 8.69
N GLY A 35 8.52 0.06 8.38
CA GLY A 35 7.77 1.18 7.80
C GLY A 35 7.23 0.96 6.39
N LYS A 36 7.49 -0.20 5.77
CA LYS A 36 6.88 -0.61 4.51
C LYS A 36 5.70 -1.57 4.71
N ASP A 37 5.51 -2.11 5.92
CA ASP A 37 4.51 -3.13 6.20
C ASP A 37 3.10 -2.54 6.26
N ALA A 38 2.17 -3.18 5.55
CA ALA A 38 0.76 -2.82 5.56
C ALA A 38 0.04 -3.36 6.81
N ASN A 39 0.58 -4.40 7.44
CA ASN A 39 -0.02 -5.02 8.61
C ASN A 39 0.33 -4.22 9.88
N ARG A 40 -0.64 -3.44 10.36
CA ARG A 40 -0.51 -2.51 11.49
C ARG A 40 -1.71 -2.64 12.43
N PRO A 41 -1.81 -3.76 13.16
CA PRO A 41 -2.96 -4.04 14.02
C PRO A 41 -3.16 -2.98 15.09
N ALA A 42 -2.09 -2.38 15.65
CA ALA A 42 -2.23 -1.35 16.67
C ALA A 42 -2.72 -0.02 16.09
N LEU A 43 -2.27 0.37 14.89
CA LEU A 43 -2.82 1.53 14.18
C LEU A 43 -4.32 1.35 13.89
N ASN A 44 -4.73 0.15 13.45
CA ASN A 44 -6.14 -0.14 13.19
C ASN A 44 -6.98 -0.04 14.47
N ALA A 45 -6.48 -0.61 15.57
CA ALA A 45 -7.13 -0.51 16.88
C ALA A 45 -7.19 0.94 17.39
N LEU A 46 -6.16 1.75 17.12
CA LEU A 46 -6.17 3.18 17.43
C LEU A 46 -7.25 3.91 16.64
N ILE A 47 -7.36 3.65 15.33
CA ILE A 47 -8.39 4.23 14.48
C ILE A 47 -9.78 3.89 15.04
N GLU A 48 -10.02 2.66 15.48
CA GLU A 48 -11.30 2.28 16.08
C GLU A 48 -11.53 2.92 17.46
N TYR A 49 -10.48 3.14 18.24
CA TYR A 49 -10.54 3.67 19.59
C TYR A 49 -10.84 5.17 19.67
N VAL A 50 -10.23 5.98 18.80
CA VAL A 50 -10.34 7.44 18.87
C VAL A 50 -11.73 7.95 18.50
N ARG A 51 -12.15 9.04 19.14
CA ARG A 51 -13.44 9.70 18.90
C ARG A 51 -13.24 11.18 18.63
N GLU A 52 -14.30 11.83 18.16
CA GLU A 52 -14.33 13.27 17.93
C GLU A 52 -13.79 14.05 19.14
N GLY A 53 -12.91 15.01 18.88
CA GLY A 53 -12.22 15.81 19.89
C GLY A 53 -10.96 15.16 20.48
N ASP A 54 -10.62 13.92 20.13
CA ASP A 54 -9.34 13.33 20.54
C ASP A 54 -8.17 13.84 19.68
N THR A 55 -6.96 13.74 20.21
CA THR A 55 -5.72 14.04 19.47
C THR A 55 -4.82 12.82 19.42
N VAL A 56 -4.47 12.38 18.22
CA VAL A 56 -3.45 11.37 17.97
C VAL A 56 -2.09 12.04 17.92
N VAL A 57 -1.16 11.60 18.76
CA VAL A 57 0.21 12.10 18.82
C VAL A 57 1.15 11.03 18.32
N VAL A 58 2.01 11.40 17.37
CA VAL A 58 3.04 10.55 16.80
C VAL A 58 4.37 11.28 16.88
N HIS A 59 5.47 10.54 17.08
CA HIS A 59 6.79 11.15 17.16
C HIS A 59 7.18 11.90 15.87
N ASP A 60 7.07 11.22 14.72
CA ASP A 60 7.39 11.80 13.42
C ASP A 60 6.52 11.19 12.30
N ILE A 61 6.53 11.81 11.12
CA ILE A 61 5.72 11.36 9.97
C ILE A 61 6.06 9.92 9.58
N SER A 62 7.34 9.56 9.60
CA SER A 62 7.82 8.25 9.18
C SER A 62 7.27 7.14 10.05
N ARG A 63 6.97 7.40 11.34
CA ARG A 63 6.36 6.43 12.27
C ARG A 63 4.90 6.18 11.96
N MET A 64 4.17 7.20 11.47
CA MET A 64 2.76 7.08 11.10
C MET A 64 2.56 6.50 9.70
N ALA A 65 3.26 7.02 8.69
CA ALA A 65 2.96 6.72 7.29
C ALA A 65 4.06 5.93 6.60
N ARG A 66 3.70 5.12 5.61
CA ARG A 66 4.64 4.35 4.75
C ARG A 66 5.16 5.16 3.57
N ASN A 67 4.36 6.11 3.12
CA ASN A 67 4.63 7.05 2.04
C ASN A 67 3.70 8.26 2.17
N LEU A 68 3.82 9.22 1.25
CA LEU A 68 3.06 10.46 1.29
C LEU A 68 1.55 10.26 1.03
N GLU A 69 1.17 9.26 0.23
CA GLU A 69 -0.23 8.89 0.02
C GLU A 69 -0.87 8.36 1.30
N ASP A 70 -0.19 7.44 1.98
CA ASP A 70 -0.60 6.84 3.25
C ASP A 70 -0.76 7.92 4.32
N LEU A 71 0.16 8.90 4.37
CA LEU A 71 0.07 10.07 5.26
C LEU A 71 -1.21 10.87 5.00
N LEU A 72 -1.45 11.26 3.74
CA LEU A 72 -2.59 12.08 3.36
C LEU A 72 -3.91 11.36 3.63
N GLN A 73 -3.98 10.06 3.36
CA GLN A 73 -5.16 9.23 3.63
C GLN A 73 -5.45 9.16 5.12
N LEU A 74 -4.45 8.87 5.94
CA LEU A 74 -4.62 8.78 7.40
C LEU A 74 -5.05 10.12 8.00
N VAL A 75 -4.36 11.23 7.67
CA VAL A 75 -4.73 12.56 8.20
C VAL A 75 -6.14 12.96 7.78
N LYS A 76 -6.53 12.74 6.52
CA LYS A 76 -7.91 13.01 6.08
C LYS A 76 -8.93 12.14 6.81
N ALA A 77 -8.62 10.87 7.06
CA ALA A 77 -9.52 9.96 7.76
C ALA A 77 -9.73 10.38 9.23
N PHE A 78 -8.68 10.80 9.93
CA PHE A 78 -8.78 11.34 11.30
C PHE A 78 -9.55 12.66 11.32
N ASN A 79 -9.17 13.63 10.48
CA ASN A 79 -9.82 14.95 10.46
C ASN A 79 -11.31 14.85 10.10
N LYS A 80 -11.70 13.96 9.18
CA LYS A 80 -13.11 13.73 8.83
C LYS A 80 -13.96 13.26 10.03
N ARG A 81 -13.33 12.65 11.04
CA ARG A 81 -13.96 12.22 12.29
C ARG A 81 -13.78 13.23 13.43
N GLY A 82 -13.27 14.44 13.14
CA GLY A 82 -12.96 15.45 14.15
C GLY A 82 -11.83 15.04 15.10
N VAL A 83 -10.93 14.16 14.65
CA VAL A 83 -9.74 13.74 15.41
C VAL A 83 -8.53 14.50 14.89
N ALA A 84 -7.79 15.15 15.79
CA ALA A 84 -6.57 15.84 15.42
C ALA A 84 -5.38 14.88 15.32
N VAL A 85 -4.42 15.17 14.44
CA VAL A 85 -3.14 14.45 14.33
C VAL A 85 -1.99 15.42 14.57
N ARG A 86 -1.10 15.09 15.51
CA ARG A 86 0.08 15.87 15.85
C ARG A 86 1.35 15.05 15.64
N PHE A 87 2.33 15.65 14.95
CA PHE A 87 3.67 15.14 14.79
C PHE A 87 4.63 15.95 15.65
N ASN A 88 5.24 15.31 16.66
CA ASN A 88 6.03 16.01 17.67
C ASN A 88 7.33 16.60 17.10
N LYS A 89 8.06 15.81 16.31
CA LYS A 89 9.38 16.19 15.78
C LYS A 89 9.29 17.30 14.74
N GLU A 90 8.30 17.25 13.84
CA GLU A 90 8.10 18.26 12.81
C GLU A 90 7.32 19.49 13.33
N GLY A 91 6.74 19.44 14.53
CA GLY A 91 5.90 20.51 15.06
C GLY A 91 4.60 20.71 14.27
N LEU A 92 4.15 19.66 13.57
CA LEU A 92 2.97 19.73 12.70
C LEU A 92 1.73 19.27 13.46
N SER A 93 0.62 19.97 13.26
CA SER A 93 -0.68 19.61 13.80
C SER A 93 -1.75 19.79 12.75
N PHE A 94 -2.60 18.79 12.57
CA PHE A 94 -3.73 18.76 11.65
C PHE A 94 -4.98 18.51 12.48
N THR A 95 -5.77 19.54 12.74
CA THR A 95 -6.92 19.46 13.67
C THR A 95 -8.24 19.20 12.96
N GLY A 96 -8.29 19.37 11.64
CA GLY A 96 -9.52 19.28 10.86
C GLY A 96 -10.40 20.52 10.94
N GLU A 97 -10.07 21.46 11.83
CA GLU A 97 -10.63 22.81 11.84
C GLU A 97 -10.09 23.62 10.66
N ALA A 98 -10.86 24.63 10.23
CA ALA A 98 -10.46 25.55 9.17
C ALA A 98 -9.21 26.34 9.58
N ASN A 99 -8.04 25.82 9.24
CA ASN A 99 -6.76 26.47 9.43
C ASN A 99 -6.05 26.56 8.07
N PRO A 100 -5.97 27.77 7.48
CA PRO A 100 -5.39 27.96 6.16
C PRO A 100 -3.96 27.42 6.02
N MET A 101 -3.17 27.45 7.10
CA MET A 101 -1.81 26.90 7.10
C MET A 101 -1.80 25.37 7.04
N GLN A 102 -2.70 24.71 7.77
CA GLN A 102 -2.82 23.24 7.73
C GLN A 102 -3.31 22.78 6.36
N GLU A 103 -4.30 23.47 5.79
CA GLU A 103 -4.83 23.19 4.44
C GLU A 103 -3.75 23.39 3.36
N LEU A 104 -2.99 24.49 3.46
CA LEU A 104 -1.89 24.78 2.56
C LEU A 104 -0.79 23.70 2.66
N MET A 105 -0.41 23.28 3.87
CA MET A 105 0.57 22.21 4.06
C MET A 105 0.08 20.87 3.50
N LEU A 106 -1.18 20.48 3.76
CA LEU A 106 -1.76 19.27 3.17
C LEU A 106 -1.81 19.33 1.63
N SER A 107 -2.10 20.51 1.08
CA SER A 107 -2.11 20.74 -0.36
C SER A 107 -0.72 20.63 -0.97
N MET A 108 0.30 21.20 -0.32
CA MET A 108 1.70 21.06 -0.74
C MET A 108 2.17 19.60 -0.69
N LEU A 109 1.87 18.89 0.40
CA LEU A 109 2.15 17.45 0.52
C LEU A 109 1.44 16.65 -0.59
N GLY A 110 0.17 16.99 -0.87
CA GLY A 110 -0.57 16.42 -2.00
C GLY A 110 0.09 16.66 -3.37
N ALA A 111 0.55 17.89 -3.60
CA ALA A 111 1.22 18.27 -4.85
C ALA A 111 2.55 17.53 -5.04
N VAL A 112 3.37 17.44 -3.98
CA VAL A 112 4.64 16.68 -4.03
C VAL A 112 4.38 15.21 -4.33
N TYR A 113 3.35 14.60 -3.73
CA TYR A 113 2.98 13.22 -4.02
C TYR A 113 2.61 13.01 -5.49
N GLN A 114 1.74 13.89 -6.03
CA GLN A 114 1.32 13.80 -7.43
C GLN A 114 2.50 13.99 -8.38
N PHE A 115 3.44 14.88 -8.05
CA PHE A 115 4.66 15.09 -8.81
C PHE A 115 5.54 13.83 -8.81
N GLU A 116 5.88 13.28 -7.64
CA GLU A 116 6.70 12.06 -7.54
C GLU A 116 6.06 10.86 -8.27
N ARG A 117 4.74 10.69 -8.12
CA ARG A 117 3.99 9.63 -8.80
C ARG A 117 4.05 9.79 -10.31
N SER A 118 3.93 11.01 -10.82
CA SER A 118 3.98 11.30 -12.25
C SER A 118 5.38 10.99 -12.81
N MET A 119 6.43 11.44 -12.12
CA MET A 119 7.83 11.14 -12.48
C MET A 119 8.13 9.64 -12.47
N MET A 120 7.62 8.89 -11.48
CA MET A 120 7.78 7.44 -11.41
C MET A 120 7.14 6.73 -12.61
N LEU A 121 5.91 7.11 -12.96
CA LEU A 121 5.18 6.52 -14.09
C LEU A 121 5.84 6.86 -15.43
N GLU A 122 6.40 8.06 -15.57
CA GLU A 122 7.15 8.47 -16.76
C GLU A 122 8.38 7.58 -16.96
N ARG A 123 9.23 7.45 -15.94
CA ARG A 123 10.40 6.55 -15.99
C ARG A 123 10.02 5.10 -16.26
N GLN A 124 8.91 4.63 -15.70
CA GLN A 124 8.40 3.29 -15.98
C GLN A 124 8.05 3.14 -17.46
N ARG A 125 7.36 4.12 -18.06
CA ARG A 125 7.01 4.11 -19.50
C ARG A 125 8.27 4.12 -20.37
N GLU A 126 9.26 4.94 -20.05
CA GLU A 126 10.54 4.96 -20.75
C GLU A 126 11.23 3.60 -20.69
N GLY A 127 11.33 3.00 -19.50
CA GLY A 127 11.91 1.67 -19.32
C GLY A 127 11.15 0.58 -20.07
N ILE A 128 9.81 0.64 -20.11
CA ILE A 128 8.98 -0.26 -20.90
C ILE A 128 9.26 -0.08 -22.39
N GLN A 129 9.34 1.15 -22.89
CA GLN A 129 9.63 1.43 -24.30
C GLN A 129 11.02 0.91 -24.70
N GLN A 130 12.05 1.14 -23.88
CA GLN A 130 13.39 0.61 -24.11
C GLN A 130 13.39 -0.92 -24.12
N ALA A 131 12.72 -1.56 -23.16
CA ALA A 131 12.62 -3.01 -23.11
C ALA A 131 11.81 -3.62 -24.27
N LYS A 132 10.78 -2.90 -24.79
CA LYS A 132 10.05 -3.28 -26.01
C LYS A 132 10.94 -3.16 -27.24
N ALA A 133 11.66 -2.04 -27.40
CA ALA A 133 12.61 -1.84 -28.50
C ALA A 133 13.73 -2.89 -28.48
N ALA A 134 14.21 -3.28 -27.29
CA ALA A 134 15.17 -4.36 -27.10
C ALA A 134 14.57 -5.79 -27.21
N GLY A 135 13.29 -5.93 -27.57
CA GLY A 135 12.64 -7.23 -27.74
C GLY A 135 12.54 -8.11 -26.48
N LYS A 136 12.64 -7.51 -25.28
CA LYS A 136 12.59 -8.27 -24.01
C LYS A 136 11.21 -8.82 -23.69
N TYR A 137 10.15 -8.19 -24.21
CA TYR A 137 8.77 -8.66 -24.04
C TYR A 137 8.49 -9.84 -24.99
N LYS A 138 8.58 -11.06 -24.47
CA LYS A 138 8.35 -12.31 -25.21
C LYS A 138 6.97 -12.96 -24.96
N GLY A 139 6.04 -12.20 -24.38
CA GLY A 139 4.75 -12.72 -23.91
C GLY A 139 4.88 -13.58 -22.64
N GLY A 140 3.75 -14.03 -22.11
CA GLY A 140 3.73 -14.97 -20.99
C GLY A 140 4.20 -16.35 -21.46
N LYS A 141 5.05 -17.03 -20.66
CA LYS A 141 5.39 -18.43 -20.91
C LYS A 141 4.12 -19.27 -20.88
N ALA A 142 3.96 -20.18 -21.84
CA ALA A 142 2.86 -21.13 -21.85
C ALA A 142 2.87 -21.90 -20.52
N ARG A 143 1.73 -21.92 -19.82
CA ARG A 143 1.62 -22.49 -18.47
C ARG A 143 1.62 -24.03 -18.50
N ILE A 144 1.26 -24.62 -19.64
CA ILE A 144 1.20 -26.06 -19.92
C ILE A 144 1.77 -26.30 -21.31
N ASP A 145 2.50 -27.41 -21.45
CA ASP A 145 3.10 -27.83 -22.72
C ASP A 145 2.01 -28.08 -23.76
N SER A 146 2.15 -27.45 -24.92
CA SER A 146 1.23 -27.61 -26.02
C SER A 146 1.20 -29.05 -26.54
N GLU A 147 2.29 -29.81 -26.40
CA GLU A 147 2.35 -31.18 -26.90
C GLU A 147 1.40 -32.12 -26.14
N SER A 148 1.31 -32.03 -24.81
CA SER A 148 0.35 -32.84 -24.05
C SER A 148 -1.11 -32.55 -24.43
N ILE A 149 -1.42 -31.31 -24.82
CA ILE A 149 -2.74 -30.93 -25.32
C ILE A 149 -2.99 -31.53 -26.71
N LYS A 150 -1.98 -31.54 -27.59
CA LYS A 150 -2.07 -32.16 -28.92
C LYS A 150 -2.27 -33.67 -28.83
N GLU A 151 -1.50 -34.35 -27.98
CA GLU A 151 -1.62 -35.80 -27.73
C GLU A 151 -3.00 -36.20 -27.21
N ALA A 152 -3.57 -35.42 -26.27
CA ALA A 152 -4.93 -35.63 -25.77
C ALA A 152 -5.99 -35.48 -26.88
N LEU A 153 -5.82 -34.51 -27.79
CA LEU A 153 -6.74 -34.33 -28.91
C LEU A 153 -6.60 -35.43 -29.97
N ILE A 154 -5.37 -35.86 -30.28
CA ILE A 154 -5.09 -36.96 -31.24
C ILE A 154 -5.62 -38.29 -30.72
N SER A 155 -5.53 -38.55 -29.41
CA SER A 155 -6.11 -39.73 -28.76
C SER A 155 -7.65 -39.70 -28.69
N GLY A 156 -8.29 -38.67 -29.25
CA GLY A 156 -9.74 -38.60 -29.44
C GLY A 156 -10.51 -37.95 -28.30
N LEU A 157 -9.83 -37.35 -27.31
CA LEU A 157 -10.55 -36.58 -26.28
C LEU A 157 -11.22 -35.34 -26.88
N SER A 158 -12.43 -35.06 -26.42
CA SER A 158 -13.10 -33.80 -26.75
C SER A 158 -12.39 -32.63 -26.09
N ILE A 159 -12.51 -31.43 -26.67
CA ILE A 159 -11.88 -30.20 -26.16
C ILE A 159 -12.17 -29.99 -24.67
N ARG A 160 -13.41 -30.27 -24.22
CA ARG A 160 -13.80 -30.17 -22.80
C ARG A 160 -13.09 -31.21 -21.93
N LYS A 161 -13.05 -32.47 -22.36
CA LYS A 161 -12.39 -33.54 -21.59
C LYS A 161 -10.88 -33.34 -21.52
N ALA A 162 -10.25 -32.92 -22.61
CA ALA A 162 -8.83 -32.58 -22.63
C ALA A 162 -8.52 -31.42 -21.66
N ALA A 163 -9.37 -30.38 -21.66
CA ALA A 163 -9.22 -29.24 -20.76
C ALA A 163 -9.32 -29.63 -19.27
N GLU A 164 -10.30 -30.47 -18.94
CA GLU A 164 -10.51 -31.00 -17.59
C GLU A 164 -9.33 -31.90 -17.14
N SER A 165 -8.91 -32.84 -17.99
CA SER A 165 -7.83 -33.79 -17.68
C SER A 165 -6.47 -33.12 -17.47
N LEU A 166 -6.22 -32.02 -18.16
CA LEU A 166 -4.94 -31.29 -18.10
C LEU A 166 -5.01 -30.05 -17.20
N GLY A 167 -6.15 -29.78 -16.55
CA GLY A 167 -6.33 -28.62 -15.68
C GLY A 167 -6.15 -27.27 -16.39
N VAL A 168 -6.43 -27.20 -17.71
CA VAL A 168 -6.33 -25.98 -18.53
C VAL A 168 -7.70 -25.40 -18.84
N GLY A 169 -7.74 -24.10 -19.14
CA GLY A 169 -8.93 -23.48 -19.70
C GLY A 169 -9.27 -24.04 -21.10
N ILE A 170 -10.56 -24.19 -21.38
CA ILE A 170 -11.09 -24.64 -22.69
C ILE A 170 -10.52 -23.78 -23.84
N SER A 171 -10.38 -22.47 -23.63
CA SER A 171 -9.82 -21.52 -24.60
C SER A 171 -8.34 -21.76 -24.92
N THR A 172 -7.58 -22.36 -24.01
CA THR A 172 -6.19 -22.78 -24.26
C THR A 172 -6.18 -23.98 -25.20
N VAL A 173 -7.01 -24.99 -24.94
CA VAL A 173 -7.12 -26.18 -25.80
C VAL A 173 -7.62 -25.83 -27.20
N GLN A 174 -8.61 -24.94 -27.32
CA GLN A 174 -9.10 -24.45 -28.61
C GLN A 174 -8.01 -23.74 -29.43
N ARG A 175 -7.18 -22.93 -28.76
CA ARG A 175 -6.08 -22.21 -29.41
C ARG A 175 -4.99 -23.14 -29.92
N VAL A 176 -4.63 -24.16 -29.13
CA VAL A 176 -3.68 -25.21 -29.54
C VAL A 176 -4.27 -26.02 -30.69
N LYS A 177 -5.55 -26.42 -30.62
CA LYS A 177 -6.23 -27.13 -31.72
C LYS A 177 -6.25 -26.31 -33.03
N ALA A 178 -6.38 -24.99 -32.95
CA ALA A 178 -6.33 -24.11 -34.12
C ALA A 178 -4.92 -23.93 -34.72
N THR A 179 -3.88 -24.38 -34.01
CA THR A 179 -2.47 -24.35 -34.45
C THR A 179 -1.89 -25.74 -34.75
N MET A 180 -2.69 -26.80 -34.58
CA MET A 180 -2.41 -28.16 -35.05
C MET A 180 -2.72 -28.28 -36.54
#